data_AF-A0A960RMS6-F1
#
_entry.id   AF-A0A960RMS6-F1
#
_cell.length_a   1.000
_cell.length_b   1.000
_cell.length_c   1.000
_cell.angle_alpha   90.00
_cell.angle_beta   90.00
_cell.angle_gamma   90.00
#
_symmetry.space_group_name_H-M   'P 1'
#
loop_
_entity.id
_entity.type
_entity.pdbx_description
1 polymer ?
#
loop_
_entity_poly.entity_id
_entity_poly.type
_entity_poly.pdbx_seq_one_letter_code
_entity_poly.pdbx_strand_id
1 'polypeptide(L)'
;MERQRGFTLIELFLTIGLIAMVGGLLLFRAKPMLDRYRFDHGIAKLNRELLYSKHLSEVAHADVDFTIERVKGGLICIRNTDEPLKIPHTFKTKISIPHLQLVDKEQITICYTSSGYVLGDTQFSVKYGEDKFDYELSTREKKIKQLQ
;
A
#
# COMPACT_ATOMS: atom_id res chain seq x y z
N MET A 1 31.38 2.62 -53.01
CA MET A 1 30.48 1.92 -52.07
C MET A 1 30.64 2.35 -50.61
N GLU A 2 31.75 2.97 -50.18
CA GLU A 2 31.96 3.32 -48.76
C GLU A 2 31.11 4.51 -48.25
N ARG A 3 30.84 5.52 -49.08
CA ARG A 3 30.00 6.68 -48.70
C ARG A 3 28.55 6.32 -48.36
N GLN A 4 27.98 5.29 -48.97
CA GLN A 4 26.61 4.85 -48.70
C GLN A 4 26.48 4.20 -47.32
N ARG A 5 27.51 3.47 -46.86
CA ARG A 5 27.53 2.80 -45.54
C ARG A 5 27.60 3.78 -44.37
N GLY A 6 28.33 4.88 -44.53
CA GLY A 6 28.40 5.94 -43.51
C GLY A 6 27.04 6.64 -43.30
N PHE A 7 26.30 6.87 -44.38
CA PHE A 7 24.95 7.45 -44.31
C PHE A 7 23.96 6.52 -43.61
N THR A 8 24.01 5.21 -43.86
CA THR A 8 23.10 4.23 -43.22
C THR A 8 23.36 4.10 -41.72
N LEU A 9 24.62 4.17 -41.29
CA LEU A 9 24.98 4.16 -39.87
C LEU A 9 24.44 5.40 -39.13
N ILE A 10 24.61 6.59 -39.73
CA ILE A 10 24.09 7.84 -39.15
C ILE A 10 22.57 7.77 -39.02
N GLU A 11 21.86 7.32 -40.07
CA GLU A 11 20.41 7.18 -40.06
C GLU A 11 19.93 6.20 -38.98
N LEU A 12 20.66 5.09 -38.77
CA LEU A 12 20.37 4.14 -37.71
C LEU A 12 20.51 4.76 -36.30
N PHE A 13 21.61 5.46 -36.04
CA PHE A 13 21.82 6.15 -34.76
C PHE A 13 20.75 7.22 -34.50
N LEU A 14 20.37 7.96 -35.54
CA LEU A 14 19.35 8.99 -35.47
C LEU A 14 17.98 8.38 -35.15
N THR A 15 17.65 7.25 -35.76
CA THR A 15 16.40 6.52 -35.51
C THR A 15 16.35 5.96 -34.09
N ILE A 16 17.45 5.34 -33.61
CA ILE A 16 17.55 4.84 -32.23
C ILE A 16 17.43 5.99 -31.23
N GLY A 17 18.09 7.12 -31.49
CA GLY A 17 17.99 8.32 -30.67
C GLY A 17 16.57 8.86 -30.58
N LEU A 18 15.85 8.91 -31.71
CA LEU A 18 14.45 9.33 -31.77
C LEU A 18 13.55 8.39 -30.95
N ILE A 19 13.70 7.08 -31.10
CA ILE A 19 12.94 6.08 -30.34
C ILE A 19 13.22 6.22 -28.83
N ALA A 20 14.49 6.37 -28.45
CA ALA A 20 14.87 6.55 -27.05
C ALA A 20 14.28 7.84 -26.46
N MET A 21 14.28 8.94 -27.23
CA MET A 21 13.71 10.21 -26.82
C MET A 21 12.20 10.12 -26.62
N VAL A 22 11.48 9.52 -27.59
CA VAL A 22 10.02 9.30 -27.48
C VAL A 22 9.70 8.38 -26.31
N GLY A 23 10.44 7.28 -26.16
CA GLY A 23 10.27 6.34 -25.04
C GLY A 23 10.50 7.00 -23.67
N GLY A 24 11.54 7.82 -23.54
CA GLY A 24 11.82 8.58 -22.32
C GLY A 24 10.71 9.59 -21.99
N LEU A 25 10.18 10.28 -23.00
CA LEU A 25 9.10 11.26 -22.82
C LEU A 25 7.79 10.59 -22.38
N LEU A 26 7.48 9.41 -22.93
CA LEU A 26 6.33 8.61 -22.51
C LEU A 26 6.47 8.11 -21.06
N LEU A 27 7.65 7.60 -20.68
CA LEU A 27 7.91 7.15 -19.31
C LEU A 27 7.79 8.29 -18.29
N PHE A 28 8.29 9.47 -18.64
CA PHE A 28 8.17 10.65 -17.77
C PHE A 28 6.70 10.99 -17.50
N ARG A 29 5.85 10.92 -18.54
CA ARG A 29 4.42 11.18 -18.42
C ARG A 29 3.67 10.06 -17.70
N ALA A 30 4.13 8.81 -17.80
CA ALA A 30 3.51 7.66 -17.15
C ALA A 30 3.83 7.55 -15.65
N LYS A 31 4.94 8.13 -15.19
CA LYS A 31 5.37 8.11 -13.78
C LYS A 31 4.27 8.54 -12.79
N PRO A 32 3.60 9.70 -12.92
CA PRO A 32 2.55 10.09 -11.98
C PRO A 32 1.35 9.12 -11.97
N MET A 33 1.01 8.51 -13.11
CA MET A 33 -0.04 7.51 -13.17
C MET A 33 0.35 6.22 -12.43
N LEU A 34 1.60 5.79 -12.59
CA LEU A 34 2.14 4.63 -11.89
C LEU A 34 2.21 4.87 -10.38
N ASP A 35 2.58 6.08 -9.97
CA ASP A 35 2.68 6.45 -8.57
C ASP A 35 1.29 6.46 -7.91
N ARG A 36 0.28 7.05 -8.56
CA ARG A 36 -1.11 6.99 -8.11
C ARG A 36 -1.65 5.55 -8.05
N TYR A 37 -1.37 4.74 -9.07
CA TYR A 37 -1.76 3.33 -9.07
C TYR A 37 -1.15 2.56 -7.88
N ARG A 38 0.13 2.80 -7.57
CA ARG A 38 0.79 2.19 -6.40
C ARG A 38 0.17 2.64 -5.09
N PHE A 39 -0.19 3.92 -4.99
CA PHE A 39 -0.90 4.46 -3.83
C PHE A 39 -2.25 3.78 -3.64
N ASP A 40 -3.10 3.81 -4.66
CA ASP A 40 -4.45 3.23 -4.61
C ASP A 40 -4.41 1.73 -4.30
N HIS A 41 -3.48 1.00 -4.93
CA HIS A 41 -3.28 -0.42 -4.66
C HIS A 41 -2.79 -0.67 -3.22
N GLY A 42 -1.88 0.16 -2.71
CA GLY A 42 -1.41 0.10 -1.32
C GLY A 42 -2.54 0.35 -0.32
N ILE A 43 -3.36 1.37 -0.57
CA ILE A 43 -4.54 1.71 0.25
C ILE A 43 -5.55 0.57 0.23
N ALA A 44 -5.86 0.02 -0.95
CA ALA A 44 -6.78 -1.10 -1.08
C ALA A 44 -6.27 -2.35 -0.33
N LYS A 45 -4.95 -2.61 -0.37
CA LYS A 45 -4.33 -3.69 0.39
C LYS A 45 -4.45 -3.45 1.90
N LEU A 46 -4.10 -2.25 2.38
CA LEU A 46 -4.21 -1.90 3.80
C LEU A 46 -5.64 -2.04 4.31
N ASN A 47 -6.62 -1.52 3.56
CA ASN A 47 -8.05 -1.65 3.88
C ASN A 47 -8.49 -3.11 4.00
N ARG A 48 -8.07 -3.96 3.06
CA ARG A 48 -8.36 -5.39 3.10
C ARG A 48 -7.78 -6.05 4.34
N GLU A 49 -6.54 -5.71 4.71
CA GLU A 49 -5.91 -6.27 5.90
C GLU A 49 -6.58 -5.79 7.20
N LEU A 50 -7.00 -4.52 7.28
CA LEU A 50 -7.76 -3.98 8.42
C LEU A 50 -9.11 -4.70 8.58
N LEU A 51 -9.87 -4.81 7.48
CA LEU A 51 -11.16 -5.51 7.47
C LEU A 51 -11.00 -6.99 7.82
N TYR A 52 -9.95 -7.64 7.33
CA TYR A 52 -9.66 -9.02 7.66
C TYR A 52 -9.35 -9.17 9.16
N SER A 53 -8.52 -8.31 9.76
CA SER A 53 -8.22 -8.36 11.20
C SER A 53 -9.47 -8.18 12.05
N LYS A 54 -10.35 -7.26 11.67
CA LYS A 54 -11.65 -7.09 12.32
C LYS A 54 -12.48 -8.37 12.22
N HIS A 55 -12.69 -8.88 11.01
CA HIS A 55 -13.47 -10.10 10.80
C HIS A 55 -12.88 -11.30 11.56
N LEU A 56 -11.55 -11.37 11.64
CA LEU A 56 -10.83 -12.39 12.39
C LEU A 56 -11.20 -12.35 13.88
N SER A 57 -11.20 -11.16 14.49
CA SER A 57 -11.55 -11.00 15.91
C SER A 57 -12.99 -11.46 16.19
N GLU A 58 -13.92 -11.19 15.26
CA GLU A 58 -15.33 -11.56 15.39
C GLU A 58 -15.54 -13.08 15.24
N VAL A 59 -14.89 -13.71 14.26
CA VAL A 59 -15.05 -15.15 13.98
C VAL A 59 -14.30 -16.02 14.99
N ALA A 60 -13.11 -15.59 15.40
CA ALA A 60 -12.31 -16.32 16.37
C ALA A 60 -12.77 -16.09 17.82
N HIS A 61 -13.64 -15.09 18.05
CA HIS A 61 -14.00 -14.60 19.38
C HIS A 61 -12.77 -14.22 20.23
N ALA A 62 -11.73 -13.73 19.57
CA ALA A 62 -10.44 -13.38 20.15
C ALA A 62 -10.11 -11.93 19.87
N ASP A 63 -9.39 -11.30 20.80
CA ASP A 63 -8.86 -9.96 20.56
C ASP A 63 -7.66 -10.06 19.60
N VAL A 64 -7.62 -9.16 18.62
CA VAL A 64 -6.60 -9.12 17.55
C VAL A 64 -5.95 -7.75 17.52
N ASP A 65 -4.67 -7.72 17.85
CA ASP A 65 -3.82 -6.55 17.73
C ASP A 65 -3.26 -6.44 16.33
N PHE A 66 -3.63 -5.37 15.64
CA PHE A 66 -3.12 -5.01 14.33
C PHE A 66 -2.15 -3.84 14.44
N THR A 67 -0.87 -4.14 14.35
CA THR A 67 0.21 -3.15 14.41
C THR A 67 0.64 -2.75 13.00
N ILE A 68 0.75 -1.46 12.74
CA ILE A 68 1.29 -0.90 11.49
C ILE A 68 2.59 -0.19 11.83
N GLU A 69 3.70 -0.68 11.29
CA GLU A 69 5.03 -0.12 11.49
C GLU A 69 5.56 0.50 10.20
N ARG A 70 6.15 1.68 10.33
CA ARG A 70 6.87 2.34 9.26
C ARG A 70 8.24 1.67 9.09
N VAL A 71 8.53 1.23 7.88
CA VAL A 71 9.85 0.71 7.52
C VAL A 71 10.43 1.45 6.32
N LYS A 72 11.73 1.27 6.08
CA LYS A 72 12.39 1.83 4.90
C LYS A 72 11.71 1.30 3.64
N GLY A 73 11.03 2.18 2.92
CA GLY A 73 10.37 1.88 1.64
C GLY A 73 8.94 1.35 1.73
N GLY A 74 8.30 1.34 2.91
CA GLY A 74 6.90 0.92 3.01
C GLY A 74 6.37 0.82 4.44
N LEU A 75 5.26 0.09 4.58
CA LEU A 75 4.68 -0.33 5.85
C LEU A 75 4.83 -1.84 6.04
N ILE A 76 4.94 -2.25 7.29
CA ILE A 76 4.76 -3.62 7.72
C ILE A 76 3.55 -3.65 8.64
N CYS A 77 2.59 -4.50 8.32
CA CYS A 77 1.45 -4.79 9.16
C CYS A 77 1.70 -6.11 9.88
N ILE A 78 1.50 -6.14 11.19
CA ILE A 78 1.66 -7.30 12.05
C ILE A 78 0.33 -7.58 12.74
N ARG A 79 -0.07 -8.85 12.79
CA ARG A 79 -1.21 -9.34 13.56
C ARG A 79 -0.72 -10.19 14.70
N ASN A 80 -1.09 -9.80 15.91
CA ASN A 80 -0.90 -10.58 17.10
C ASN A 80 -2.26 -10.89 17.71
N THR A 81 -2.36 -12.06 18.34
CA THR A 81 -3.51 -12.45 19.14
C THR A 81 -3.00 -13.43 20.18
N ASP A 82 -3.60 -13.36 21.35
CA ASP A 82 -3.18 -14.14 22.51
C ASP A 82 -3.84 -15.53 22.51
N GLU A 83 -4.82 -15.71 21.64
CA GLU A 83 -5.64 -16.91 21.58
C GLU A 83 -5.23 -17.86 20.44
N PRO A 84 -5.31 -19.18 20.66
CA PRO A 84 -5.02 -20.17 19.63
C PRO A 84 -6.13 -20.16 18.56
N LEU A 85 -5.85 -19.46 17.45
CA LEU A 85 -6.74 -19.39 16.30
C LEU A 85 -6.92 -20.75 15.62
N LYS A 86 -8.11 -21.35 15.73
CA LYS A 86 -8.47 -22.59 15.01
C LYS A 86 -8.92 -22.28 13.56
N ILE A 87 -8.04 -21.68 12.77
CA ILE A 87 -8.37 -21.26 11.39
C ILE A 87 -7.74 -22.23 10.39
N PRO A 88 -8.48 -22.76 9.41
CA PRO A 88 -8.00 -23.79 8.48
C PRO A 88 -7.01 -23.29 7.42
N HIS A 89 -6.63 -22.01 7.39
CA HIS A 89 -5.79 -21.41 6.36
C HIS A 89 -4.70 -20.50 6.92
N THR A 90 -3.66 -20.29 6.10
CA THR A 90 -2.38 -19.64 6.43
C THR A 90 -2.61 -18.25 7.07
N PHE A 91 -2.62 -18.22 8.40
CA PHE A 91 -2.67 -16.99 9.16
C PHE A 91 -1.37 -16.22 8.91
N LYS A 92 -1.42 -15.22 8.03
CA LYS A 92 -0.30 -14.33 7.80
C LYS A 92 -0.26 -13.31 8.93
N THR A 93 0.63 -13.56 9.87
CA THR A 93 0.98 -12.64 10.97
C THR A 93 1.68 -11.39 10.48
N LYS A 94 2.35 -11.42 9.32
CA LYS A 94 3.13 -10.29 8.80
C LYS A 94 2.86 -10.02 7.33
N ILE A 95 2.53 -8.77 6.99
CA ILE A 95 2.21 -8.31 5.64
C ILE A 95 3.03 -7.06 5.33
N SER A 96 3.73 -7.06 4.20
CA SER A 96 4.39 -5.85 3.71
C SER A 96 3.50 -5.11 2.72
N ILE A 97 3.38 -3.80 2.92
CA ILE A 97 2.71 -2.88 2.00
C ILE A 97 3.75 -1.87 1.52
N PRO A 98 4.35 -2.08 0.34
CA PRO A 98 5.41 -1.22 -0.14
C PRO A 98 4.89 0.19 -0.40
N HIS A 99 5.81 1.15 -0.44
CA HIS A 99 5.60 2.53 -0.88
C HIS A 99 4.79 3.42 0.08
N LEU A 100 3.79 2.88 0.79
CA LEU A 100 3.06 3.65 1.79
C LEU A 100 3.92 4.00 3.01
N GLN A 101 3.65 5.13 3.62
CA GLN A 101 4.29 5.58 4.87
C GLN A 101 3.27 6.18 5.81
N LEU A 102 3.48 6.00 7.12
CA LEU A 102 2.74 6.74 8.14
C LEU A 102 3.22 8.18 8.18
N VAL A 103 2.28 9.12 8.41
CA VAL A 103 2.59 10.55 8.43
C VAL A 103 3.08 11.00 9.80
N ASP A 104 2.34 10.64 10.85
CA ASP A 104 2.48 11.27 12.17
C ASP A 104 3.13 10.36 13.23
N LYS A 105 3.27 9.06 12.92
CA LYS A 105 3.73 8.04 13.85
C LYS A 105 4.67 7.05 13.17
N GLU A 106 5.63 6.52 13.93
CA GLU A 106 6.47 5.41 13.44
C GLU A 106 5.74 4.07 13.51
N GLN A 107 4.82 3.94 14.47
CA GLN A 107 4.05 2.74 14.71
C GLN A 107 2.66 3.12 15.22
N ILE A 108 1.67 2.32 14.83
CA ILE A 108 0.27 2.43 15.24
C ILE A 108 -0.20 1.05 15.64
N THR A 109 -0.94 0.94 16.73
CA THR A 109 -1.57 -0.32 17.13
C THR A 109 -3.07 -0.14 17.26
N ILE A 110 -3.80 -0.99 16.55
CA ILE A 110 -5.26 -1.04 16.55
C ILE A 110 -5.67 -2.40 17.11
N CYS A 111 -6.37 -2.41 18.23
CA CYS A 111 -6.90 -3.63 18.81
C CYS A 111 -8.36 -3.80 18.37
N TYR A 112 -8.64 -4.90 17.67
CA TYR A 112 -10.00 -5.32 17.36
C TYR A 112 -10.44 -6.34 18.40
N THR A 113 -11.44 -5.96 19.19
CA THR A 113 -11.96 -6.83 20.23
C THR A 113 -12.96 -7.83 19.67
N SER A 114 -13.06 -9.00 20.29
CA SER A 114 -14.08 -10.03 20.01
C SER A 114 -15.52 -9.52 20.05
N SER A 115 -15.76 -8.42 20.78
CA SER A 115 -17.06 -7.74 20.89
C SER A 115 -17.33 -6.71 19.79
N GLY A 116 -16.43 -6.55 18.83
CA GLY A 116 -16.56 -5.67 17.66
C GLY A 116 -16.15 -4.22 17.90
N TYR A 117 -15.62 -3.89 19.09
CA TYR A 117 -15.05 -2.59 19.37
C TYR A 117 -13.62 -2.47 18.83
N VAL A 118 -13.25 -1.25 18.46
CA VAL A 118 -11.90 -0.89 18.04
C VAL A 118 -11.27 -0.03 19.13
N LEU A 119 -10.11 -0.45 19.63
CA LEU A 119 -9.34 0.26 20.66
C LEU A 119 -7.98 0.68 20.10
N GLY A 120 -7.33 1.64 20.76
CA GLY A 120 -6.00 2.15 20.38
C GLY A 120 -6.08 3.30 19.36
N ASP A 121 -5.16 3.28 18.39
CA ASP A 121 -4.98 4.35 17.41
C ASP A 121 -6.04 4.32 16.31
N THR A 122 -7.23 4.83 16.61
CA THR A 122 -8.40 4.83 15.70
C THR A 122 -8.30 5.86 14.58
N GLN A 123 -7.42 6.85 14.69
CA GLN A 123 -7.20 7.87 13.67
C GLN A 123 -5.72 7.92 13.27
N PHE A 124 -5.45 7.82 11.96
CA PHE A 124 -4.09 7.90 11.44
C PHE A 124 -4.07 8.27 9.96
N SER A 125 -2.93 8.78 9.49
CA SER A 125 -2.76 9.17 8.10
C SER A 125 -1.65 8.34 7.44
N VAL A 126 -1.86 7.96 6.18
CA VAL A 126 -0.84 7.37 5.32
C VAL A 126 -0.56 8.26 4.11
N LYS A 127 0.65 8.20 3.59
CA LYS A 127 1.05 8.95 2.39
C LYS A 127 1.91 8.15 1.43
N TYR A 128 1.92 8.58 0.18
CA TYR A 128 2.90 8.21 -0.83
C TYR A 128 3.16 9.39 -1.77
N GLY A 129 4.40 9.87 -1.84
CA GLY A 129 4.70 11.09 -2.58
C GLY A 129 3.95 12.28 -1.99
N GLU A 130 3.15 12.95 -2.82
CA GLU A 130 2.29 14.08 -2.44
C GLU A 130 0.88 13.64 -2.02
N ASP A 131 0.48 12.39 -2.32
CA ASP A 131 -0.83 11.86 -1.98
C ASP A 131 -0.91 11.46 -0.51
N LYS A 132 -2.02 11.82 0.15
CA LYS A 132 -2.31 11.52 1.56
C LYS A 132 -3.71 10.94 1.68
N PHE A 133 -3.88 9.97 2.58
CA PHE A 133 -5.18 9.41 2.93
C PHE A 133 -5.31 9.30 4.45
N ASP A 134 -6.42 9.82 4.96
CA ASP A 134 -6.70 9.89 6.39
C ASP A 134 -7.71 8.80 6.77
N TYR A 135 -7.37 8.01 7.77
CA TYR A 135 -8.19 6.94 8.32
C TYR A 135 -8.86 7.41 9.61
N GLU A 136 -10.15 7.08 9.72
CA GLU A 136 -10.92 7.17 10.94
C GLU A 136 -11.71 5.86 11.13
N LEU A 137 -11.31 5.08 12.13
CA LEU A 137 -11.92 3.81 12.48
C LEU A 137 -13.06 4.06 13.49
N SER A 138 -14.28 3.73 13.08
CA SER A 138 -15.46 3.87 13.93
C SER A 138 -15.43 2.89 15.11
N THR A 139 -15.55 3.43 16.32
CA THR A 139 -15.59 2.72 17.61
C THR A 139 -16.92 2.02 17.90
N ARG A 140 -17.98 2.28 17.10
CA ARG A 140 -19.27 1.58 17.12
C ARG A 140 -19.99 1.82 15.79
N GLU A 141 -20.21 0.75 15.03
CA GLU A 141 -21.04 0.67 13.82
C GLU A 141 -21.51 1.99 13.15
N LYS A 142 -20.82 2.43 12.08
CA LYS A 142 -21.31 2.41 10.68
C LYS A 142 -20.52 3.39 9.81
N LYS A 143 -20.11 2.86 8.64
CA LYS A 143 -19.43 3.50 7.52
C LYS A 143 -18.01 3.94 7.81
N ILE A 144 -17.06 3.20 7.25
CA ILE A 144 -15.85 3.79 6.65
C ILE A 144 -16.38 4.86 5.69
N LYS A 145 -16.42 6.13 6.14
CA LYS A 145 -16.61 7.25 5.22
C LYS A 145 -15.27 7.45 4.55
N GLN A 146 -15.20 7.11 3.26
CA GLN A 146 -14.21 7.74 2.39
C GLN A 146 -14.53 9.25 2.42
N LEU A 147 -13.68 10.04 3.06
CA LEU A 147 -13.67 11.49 2.86
C LEU A 147 -13.21 11.70 1.41
N GLN A 148 -14.17 12.04 0.55
CA GLN A 148 -13.94 12.51 -0.82
C GLN A 148 -13.37 13.93 -0.81
#